data_AF-A0A564Q0S6-F1
#
_entry.id   AF-A0A564Q0S6-F1
#
_cell.length_a   1.000
_cell.length_b   1.000
_cell.length_c   1.000
_cell.angle_alpha   90.00
_cell.angle_beta   90.00
_cell.angle_gamma   90.00
#
_symmetry.space_group_name_H-M   'P 1'
#
loop_
_entity.id
_entity.type
_entity.pdbx_description
1 polymer ?
#
loop_
_entity_poly.entity_id
_entity_poly.type
_entity_poly.pdbx_seq_one_letter_code
_entity_poly.pdbx_strand_id
1 'polypeptide(L)'
;MKKKSIFKNSFIGSLSGSLVSWLPGVSSGVATVLARYFVRGESEEFIISLSSVNTSNALYNLLFFYLLGISRSGAINGVKSLLGFISLDWFLVFLAVAVLISLFSYISLLHLSPSLSLIFTRLNYTTLNISILIFLFGMILLFTGINGILLFLLSFLVGSILQKLGIKRTNAMSCIMIPIILMRFNII
;
A
#
# COMPACT_ATOMS: atom_id res chain seq x y z
N MET A 1 -21.27 9.04 -11.66
CA MET A 1 -21.38 8.85 -10.20
C MET A 1 -22.00 10.09 -9.51
N LYS A 2 -22.74 9.91 -8.40
CA LYS A 2 -23.25 11.05 -7.60
C LYS A 2 -22.14 11.61 -6.70
N LYS A 3 -21.93 12.93 -6.66
CA LYS A 3 -20.90 13.61 -5.82
C LYS A 3 -20.89 13.14 -4.36
N LYS A 4 -22.07 12.86 -3.79
CA LYS A 4 -22.25 12.35 -2.42
C LYS A 4 -21.59 10.99 -2.19
N SER A 5 -21.57 10.11 -3.18
CA SER A 5 -20.92 8.79 -3.09
C SER A 5 -19.39 8.93 -3.05
N ILE A 6 -18.83 9.79 -3.91
CA ILE A 6 -17.39 10.07 -3.96
C ILE A 6 -16.90 10.56 -2.59
N PHE A 7 -17.53 11.60 -2.05
CA PHE A 7 -17.12 12.16 -0.75
C PHE A 7 -17.25 11.14 0.38
N LYS A 8 -18.38 10.41 0.44
CA LYS A 8 -18.60 9.38 1.45
C LYS A 8 -17.53 8.28 1.38
N ASN A 9 -17.25 7.75 0.19
CA ASN A 9 -16.33 6.64 0.01
C ASN A 9 -14.87 7.06 0.23
N SER A 10 -14.52 8.29 -0.16
CA SER A 10 -13.23 8.88 0.21
C SER A 10 -13.09 9.03 1.71
N PHE A 11 -14.11 9.54 2.39
CA PHE A 11 -14.08 9.70 3.85
C PHE A 11 -13.95 8.35 4.57
N ILE A 12 -14.75 7.35 4.18
CA ILE A 12 -14.69 5.99 4.76
C ILE A 12 -13.32 5.35 4.48
N GLY A 13 -12.80 5.51 3.26
CA GLY A 13 -11.49 4.99 2.87
C GLY A 13 -10.36 5.63 3.69
N SER A 14 -10.37 6.96 3.83
CA SER A 14 -9.40 7.67 4.66
C SER A 14 -9.49 7.28 6.13
N LEU A 15 -10.70 7.16 6.69
CA LEU A 15 -10.88 6.72 8.08
C LEU A 15 -10.35 5.30 8.27
N SER A 16 -10.71 4.36 7.38
CA SER A 16 -10.24 2.98 7.44
C SER A 16 -8.72 2.89 7.31
N GLY A 17 -8.13 3.66 6.39
CA GLY A 17 -6.69 3.80 6.24
C GLY A 17 -6.03 4.30 7.52
N SER A 18 -6.52 5.42 8.06
CA SER A 18 -5.98 6.00 9.30
C SER A 18 -6.00 5.03 10.48
N LEU A 19 -7.13 4.37 10.74
CA LEU A 19 -7.32 3.43 11.85
C LEU A 19 -6.35 2.26 11.75
N VAL A 20 -6.25 1.68 10.55
CA VAL A 20 -5.36 0.55 10.31
C VAL A 20 -3.90 0.95 10.39
N SER A 21 -3.55 2.17 9.96
CA SER A 21 -2.16 2.62 10.05
C SER A 21 -1.63 2.63 11.48
N TRP A 22 -2.46 2.72 12.52
CA TRP A 22 -2.04 2.61 13.93
C TRP A 22 -1.58 1.19 14.32
N LEU A 23 -2.10 0.16 13.64
CA LEU A 23 -1.88 -1.23 13.98
C LEU A 23 -0.61 -1.75 13.29
N PRO A 24 0.39 -2.24 14.04
CA PRO A 24 1.58 -2.79 13.44
C PRO A 24 1.27 -4.11 12.72
N GLY A 25 1.94 -4.35 11.58
CA GLY A 25 1.72 -5.56 10.77
C GLY A 25 0.47 -5.52 9.89
N VAL A 26 -0.28 -4.41 9.88
CA VAL A 26 -1.49 -4.26 9.05
C VAL A 26 -1.21 -3.29 7.89
N SER A 27 -1.56 -3.69 6.67
CA SER A 27 -1.37 -2.86 5.46
C SER A 27 -2.65 -2.22 4.95
N SER A 28 -2.48 -1.34 3.96
CA SER A 28 -3.58 -0.75 3.18
C SER A 28 -4.52 -1.80 2.56
N GLY A 29 -4.04 -3.04 2.32
CA GLY A 29 -4.90 -4.13 1.84
C GLY A 29 -6.00 -4.52 2.83
N VAL A 30 -5.66 -4.62 4.13
CA VAL A 30 -6.65 -4.92 5.18
C VAL A 30 -7.56 -3.72 5.43
N ALA A 31 -7.00 -2.50 5.41
CA ALA A 31 -7.79 -1.28 5.48
C ALA A 31 -8.81 -1.14 4.34
N THR A 32 -8.46 -1.59 3.13
CA THR A 32 -9.38 -1.60 1.99
C THR A 32 -10.49 -2.63 2.18
N VAL A 33 -10.17 -3.80 2.72
CA VAL A 33 -11.19 -4.81 3.06
C VAL A 33 -12.13 -4.28 4.14
N LEU A 34 -11.61 -3.57 5.15
CA LEU A 34 -12.42 -2.90 6.17
C LEU A 34 -13.33 -1.83 5.56
N ALA A 35 -12.80 -0.95 4.73
CA ALA A 35 -13.58 0.07 4.04
C ALA A 35 -14.70 -0.53 3.19
N ARG A 36 -14.45 -1.70 2.57
CA ARG A 36 -15.43 -2.43 1.74
C ARG A 36 -16.64 -2.95 2.52
N TYR A 37 -16.57 -3.13 3.83
CA TYR A 37 -17.77 -3.44 4.61
C TYR A 37 -18.77 -2.28 4.65
N PHE A 38 -18.27 -1.04 4.50
CA PHE A 38 -19.08 0.18 4.55
C PHE A 38 -19.35 0.78 3.15
N VAL A 39 -18.53 0.44 2.16
CA VAL A 39 -18.70 0.81 0.75
C VAL A 39 -19.35 -0.35 -0.01
N ARG A 40 -20.62 -0.20 -0.38
CA ARG A 40 -21.42 -1.23 -1.09
C ARG A 40 -21.48 -1.03 -2.61
N GLY A 41 -20.59 -0.24 -3.17
CA GLY A 41 -20.64 0.17 -4.58
C GLY A 41 -19.97 -0.74 -5.59
N GLU A 42 -20.15 -0.36 -6.86
CA GLU A 42 -19.52 -0.86 -8.08
C GLU A 42 -17.97 -0.73 -8.06
N SER A 43 -17.32 -1.19 -9.13
CA SER A 43 -15.85 -1.13 -9.32
C SER A 43 -15.26 0.28 -9.10
N GLU A 44 -15.94 1.33 -9.55
CA GLU A 44 -15.50 2.73 -9.41
C GLU A 44 -15.44 3.18 -7.93
N GLU A 45 -16.47 2.82 -7.15
CA GLU A 45 -16.55 3.17 -5.73
C GLU A 45 -15.47 2.45 -4.92
N PHE A 46 -15.17 1.20 -5.30
CA PHE A 46 -14.06 0.45 -4.74
C PHE A 46 -12.71 1.11 -5.03
N ILE A 47 -12.49 1.55 -6.27
CA ILE A 47 -11.24 2.24 -6.65
C ILE A 47 -11.05 3.53 -5.83
N ILE A 48 -12.10 4.35 -5.68
CA ILE A 48 -12.04 5.58 -4.87
C ILE A 48 -11.67 5.25 -3.42
N SER A 49 -12.31 4.25 -2.83
CA SER A 49 -12.03 3.84 -1.45
C SER A 49 -10.60 3.32 -1.30
N LEU A 50 -10.14 2.46 -2.22
CA LEU A 50 -8.78 1.88 -2.20
C LEU A 50 -7.71 2.98 -2.34
N SER A 51 -7.89 3.92 -3.27
CA SER A 51 -7.00 5.07 -3.43
C SER A 51 -6.96 5.93 -2.17
N SER A 52 -8.12 6.21 -1.57
CA SER A 52 -8.22 7.01 -0.35
C SER A 52 -7.56 6.33 0.86
N VAL A 53 -7.72 5.00 0.98
CA VAL A 53 -7.02 4.18 1.98
C VAL A 53 -5.50 4.26 1.80
N ASN A 54 -5.00 4.09 0.57
CA ASN A 54 -3.57 4.08 0.31
C ASN A 54 -2.92 5.45 0.56
N THR A 55 -3.58 6.53 0.13
CA THR A 55 -3.11 7.90 0.39
C THR A 55 -3.13 8.22 1.88
N SER A 56 -4.20 7.85 2.59
CA SER A 56 -4.25 8.02 4.05
C SER A 56 -3.12 7.25 4.71
N ASN A 57 -2.90 5.99 4.34
CA ASN A 57 -1.84 5.18 4.92
C ASN A 57 -0.45 5.78 4.70
N ALA A 58 -0.18 6.37 3.53
CA ALA A 58 1.08 7.05 3.27
C ALA A 58 1.28 8.29 4.17
N LEU A 59 0.25 9.13 4.33
CA LEU A 59 0.30 10.32 5.20
C LEU A 59 0.44 9.94 6.68
N TYR A 60 -0.29 8.92 7.14
CA TYR A 60 -0.17 8.45 8.52
C TYR A 60 1.17 7.78 8.79
N ASN A 61 1.76 7.06 7.82
CA ASN A 61 3.11 6.54 7.96
C ASN A 61 4.15 7.66 8.12
N LEU A 62 4.01 8.76 7.38
CA LEU A 62 4.84 9.96 7.57
C LEU A 62 4.61 10.58 8.96
N LEU A 63 3.36 10.69 9.40
CA LEU A 63 2.99 11.21 10.71
C LEU A 63 3.58 10.36 11.86
N PHE A 64 3.46 9.03 11.78
CA PHE A 64 4.06 8.14 12.79
C PHE A 64 5.57 8.18 12.80
N PHE A 65 6.19 8.38 11.64
CA PHE A 65 7.61 8.56 11.59
C PHE A 65 8.05 9.83 12.30
N TYR A 66 7.33 10.94 12.09
CA TYR A 66 7.56 12.19 12.82
C TYR A 66 7.32 12.05 14.33
N LEU A 67 6.18 11.47 14.75
CA LEU A 67 5.79 11.42 16.17
C LEU A 67 6.53 10.35 16.97
N LEU A 68 6.76 9.17 16.39
CA LEU A 68 7.27 7.99 17.09
C LEU A 68 8.66 7.54 16.62
N GLY A 69 9.17 8.09 15.51
CA GLY A 69 10.42 7.64 14.90
C GLY A 69 10.35 6.22 14.32
N ILE A 70 9.15 5.65 14.17
CA ILE A 70 8.96 4.28 13.70
C ILE A 70 8.72 4.30 12.19
N SER A 71 9.47 3.48 11.45
CA SER A 71 9.22 3.26 10.03
C SER A 71 8.20 2.13 9.82
N ARG A 72 7.19 2.41 9.00
CA ARG A 72 6.12 1.46 8.63
C ARG A 72 6.04 1.18 7.12
N SER A 73 6.96 1.77 6.34
CA SER A 73 7.05 1.54 4.90
C SER A 73 8.51 1.60 4.44
N GLY A 74 8.83 0.93 3.32
CA GLY A 74 10.19 0.94 2.77
C GLY A 74 10.69 2.36 2.46
N ALA A 75 9.82 3.22 1.93
CA ALA A 75 10.16 4.62 1.62
C ALA A 75 10.55 5.41 2.89
N ILE A 76 9.73 5.32 3.95
CA ILE A 76 10.04 5.97 5.23
C ILE A 76 11.28 5.36 5.87
N ASN A 77 11.53 4.06 5.68
CA ASN A 77 12.75 3.42 6.16
C ASN A 77 14.01 3.99 5.47
N GLY A 78 13.93 4.24 4.17
CA GLY A 78 14.98 4.93 3.42
C GLY A 78 15.22 6.34 3.93
N VAL A 79 14.15 7.11 4.16
CA VAL A 79 14.26 8.45 4.75
C VAL A 79 14.88 8.38 6.16
N LYS A 80 14.46 7.42 6.98
CA LYS A 80 15.01 7.19 8.32
C LYS A 80 16.50 6.86 8.28
N SER A 81 16.97 6.05 7.32
CA SER A 81 18.40 5.77 7.18
C SER A 81 19.24 6.98 6.78
N LEU A 82 18.64 7.97 6.10
CA LEU A 82 19.33 9.16 5.63
C LEU A 82 19.30 10.32 6.63
N LEU A 83 18.14 10.55 7.24
CA LEU A 83 17.87 11.72 8.09
C LEU A 83 17.76 11.39 9.58
N GLY A 84 17.67 10.11 9.96
CA GLY A 84 17.43 9.71 11.35
C GLY A 84 16.05 10.12 11.84
N PHE A 85 15.99 11.06 12.79
CA PHE A 85 14.75 11.66 13.27
C PHE A 85 14.43 12.94 12.49
N ILE A 86 13.14 13.17 12.25
CA ILE A 86 12.65 14.30 11.48
C ILE A 86 12.12 15.39 12.42
N SER A 87 12.53 16.64 12.19
CA SER A 87 11.94 17.82 12.85
C SER A 87 10.61 18.21 12.22
N LEU A 88 9.87 19.12 12.87
CA LEU A 88 8.58 19.61 12.37
C LEU A 88 8.73 20.26 10.98
N ASP A 89 9.85 20.95 10.71
CA ASP A 89 10.11 21.60 9.42
C ASP A 89 10.18 20.58 8.28
N TRP A 90 10.94 19.51 8.46
CA TRP A 90 11.05 18.43 7.49
C TRP A 90 9.73 17.69 7.28
N PHE A 91 8.95 17.49 8.34
CA PHE A 91 7.61 16.93 8.24
C PHE A 91 6.69 17.82 7.38
N LEU A 92 6.71 19.14 7.61
CA LEU A 92 5.93 20.10 6.81
C LEU A 92 6.39 20.14 5.35
N VAL A 93 7.69 20.05 5.08
CA VAL A 93 8.23 19.95 3.71
C VAL A 93 7.69 18.70 3.03
N PHE A 94 7.76 17.53 3.66
CA PHE A 94 7.24 16.29 3.07
C PHE A 94 5.73 16.35 2.86
N LEU A 95 4.98 16.96 3.77
CA LEU A 95 3.54 17.16 3.62
C LEU A 95 3.22 18.08 2.43
N ALA A 96 3.92 19.21 2.31
CA ALA A 96 3.75 20.15 1.22
C ALA A 96 4.08 19.50 -0.14
N VAL A 97 5.19 18.77 -0.20
CA VAL A 97 5.58 17.99 -1.39
C VAL A 97 4.54 16.93 -1.73
N ALA A 98 3.99 16.21 -0.75
CA ALA A 98 2.94 15.23 -0.99
C ALA A 98 1.67 15.87 -1.60
N VAL A 99 1.27 17.05 -1.12
CA VAL A 99 0.13 17.81 -1.67
C VAL A 99 0.43 18.25 -3.11
N LEU A 100 1.60 18.85 -3.36
CA LEU A 100 1.99 19.29 -4.70
C LEU A 100 2.05 18.14 -5.70
N ILE A 101 2.66 17.01 -5.32
CA ILE A 101 2.73 15.81 -6.16
C ILE A 101 1.33 15.24 -6.42
N SER A 102 0.42 15.31 -5.44
CA SER A 102 -0.95 14.82 -5.65
C SER A 102 -1.71 15.63 -6.72
N LEU A 103 -1.51 16.95 -6.75
CA LEU A 103 -2.06 17.82 -7.79
C LEU A 103 -1.45 17.50 -9.15
N PHE A 104 -0.12 17.37 -9.21
CA PHE A 104 0.58 17.02 -10.45
C PHE A 104 0.18 15.63 -10.96
N SER A 105 -0.01 14.67 -10.06
CA SER A 105 -0.48 13.32 -10.38
C SER A 105 -1.90 13.33 -10.96
N TYR A 106 -2.79 14.18 -10.43
CA TYR A 106 -4.14 14.34 -10.97
C TYR A 106 -4.13 14.89 -12.41
N ILE A 107 -3.37 15.96 -12.66
CA ILE A 107 -3.20 16.53 -14.01
C ILE A 107 -2.60 15.49 -14.95
N SER A 108 -1.53 14.82 -14.51
CA SER A 108 -0.88 13.74 -15.29
C SER A 108 -1.87 12.63 -15.63
N LEU A 109 -2.74 12.24 -14.70
CA LEU A 109 -3.76 11.21 -14.92
C LEU A 109 -4.77 11.62 -15.98
N LEU A 110 -5.22 12.88 -16.00
CA LEU A 110 -6.16 13.38 -17.03
C LEU A 110 -5.57 13.28 -18.44
N HIS A 111 -4.28 13.59 -18.59
CA HIS A 111 -3.60 13.54 -19.89
C HIS A 111 -3.24 12.10 -20.31
N LEU A 112 -2.77 11.27 -19.37
CA LEU A 112 -2.30 9.91 -19.71
C LEU A 112 -3.42 8.87 -19.74
N SER A 113 -4.55 9.10 -19.06
CA SER A 113 -5.62 8.11 -18.94
C SER A 113 -6.14 7.56 -20.28
N PRO A 114 -6.40 8.39 -21.32
CA PRO A 114 -6.88 7.88 -22.61
C PRO A 114 -5.85 7.00 -23.32
N SER A 115 -4.58 7.36 -23.27
CA SER A 115 -3.50 6.58 -23.90
C SER A 115 -3.26 5.28 -23.14
N LEU A 116 -3.25 5.34 -21.80
CA LEU A 116 -3.06 4.16 -20.95
C LEU A 116 -4.21 3.17 -21.10
N SER A 117 -5.46 3.63 -21.15
CA SER A 117 -6.61 2.73 -21.30
C SER A 117 -6.53 1.93 -22.60
N LEU A 118 -6.14 2.56 -23.71
CA LEU A 118 -5.91 1.87 -24.98
C LEU A 118 -4.78 0.83 -24.90
N ILE A 119 -3.68 1.16 -24.23
CA ILE A 119 -2.58 0.22 -24.01
C ILE A 119 -3.06 -0.98 -23.20
N PHE A 120 -3.71 -0.74 -22.05
CA PHE A 120 -4.19 -1.81 -21.17
C PHE A 120 -5.24 -2.72 -21.83
N THR A 121 -6.07 -2.20 -22.75
CA THR A 121 -7.02 -3.05 -23.51
C THR A 121 -6.34 -3.99 -24.52
N ARG A 122 -5.12 -3.67 -24.96
CA ARG A 122 -4.37 -4.47 -25.96
C ARG A 122 -3.32 -5.39 -25.33
N LEU A 123 -2.99 -5.17 -24.06
CA LEU A 123 -1.99 -5.98 -23.37
C LEU A 123 -2.55 -7.36 -23.03
N ASN A 124 -1.80 -8.40 -23.37
CA ASN A 124 -2.10 -9.73 -22.88
C ASN A 124 -1.77 -9.79 -21.38
N TYR A 125 -2.77 -10.16 -20.57
CA TYR A 125 -2.63 -10.25 -19.12
C TYR A 125 -1.51 -11.21 -18.69
N THR A 126 -1.25 -12.27 -19.46
CA THR A 126 -0.20 -13.23 -19.13
C THR A 126 1.18 -12.66 -19.36
N THR A 127 1.40 -11.95 -20.49
CA THR A 127 2.69 -11.35 -20.80
C THR A 127 3.02 -10.21 -19.83
N LEU A 128 2.01 -9.42 -19.43
CA LEU A 128 2.17 -8.39 -18.41
C LEU A 128 2.61 -8.99 -17.06
N ASN A 129 1.93 -10.04 -16.60
CA ASN A 129 2.26 -10.69 -15.31
C ASN A 129 3.66 -11.33 -15.33
N ILE A 130 4.04 -11.98 -16.43
CA ILE A 130 5.37 -12.57 -16.59
C ILE A 130 6.44 -11.46 -16.61
N SER A 131 6.19 -10.35 -17.30
CA SER A 131 7.09 -9.20 -17.32
C SER A 131 7.31 -8.62 -15.91
N ILE A 132 6.24 -8.47 -15.13
CA ILE A 132 6.31 -8.00 -13.74
C ILE A 132 7.13 -8.97 -12.87
N LEU A 133 6.93 -10.28 -13.03
CA LEU A 133 7.69 -11.30 -12.29
C LEU A 133 9.18 -11.27 -12.63
N ILE A 134 9.54 -11.16 -13.91
CA ILE A 134 10.94 -11.05 -14.36
C ILE A 134 11.57 -9.77 -13.81
N PHE A 135 10.85 -8.65 -13.88
CA PHE A 135 11.32 -7.38 -13.33
C PHE A 135 11.57 -7.45 -11.82
N LEU A 136 10.63 -8.03 -11.06
CA LEU A 136 10.78 -8.25 -9.62
C LEU A 136 11.98 -9.15 -9.31
N PHE A 137 12.13 -10.25 -10.04
CA PHE A 137 13.27 -11.15 -9.87
C PHE A 137 14.60 -10.42 -10.10
N GLY A 138 14.68 -9.61 -11.16
CA GLY A 138 15.86 -8.78 -11.45
C GLY A 138 16.16 -7.76 -10.35
N MET A 139 15.15 -7.05 -9.86
CA MET A 139 15.31 -6.09 -8.75
C MET A 139 15.80 -6.79 -7.48
N ILE A 140 15.25 -7.95 -7.14
CA ILE A 140 15.64 -8.71 -5.94
C ILE A 140 17.08 -9.20 -6.06
N LEU A 141 17.47 -9.74 -7.22
CA LEU A 141 18.85 -10.14 -7.49
C LEU A 141 19.81 -8.96 -7.30
N LEU A 142 19.48 -7.79 -7.83
CA LEU A 142 20.33 -6.59 -7.78
C LEU A 142 20.50 -6.04 -6.36
N PHE A 143 19.43 -5.95 -5.57
CA PHE A 143 19.47 -5.30 -4.25
C PHE A 143 19.76 -6.25 -3.08
N THR A 144 19.38 -7.51 -3.18
CA THR A 144 19.46 -8.48 -2.06
C THR A 144 20.25 -9.73 -2.38
N GLY A 145 20.68 -9.91 -3.63
CA GLY A 145 21.46 -11.05 -4.07
C GLY A 145 20.69 -12.38 -4.02
N ILE A 146 21.43 -13.49 -3.91
CA ILE A 146 20.88 -14.85 -3.97
C ILE A 146 19.92 -15.15 -2.79
N ASN A 147 20.20 -14.58 -1.61
CA ASN A 147 19.40 -14.78 -0.40
C ASN A 147 17.99 -14.21 -0.57
N GLY A 148 17.87 -13.06 -1.25
CA GLY A 148 16.57 -12.48 -1.56
C GLY A 148 15.76 -13.32 -2.53
N ILE A 149 16.41 -13.99 -3.48
CA ILE A 149 15.72 -14.89 -4.42
C ILE A 149 15.13 -16.09 -3.68
N LEU A 150 15.86 -16.70 -2.75
CA LEU A 150 15.34 -17.78 -1.91
C LEU A 150 14.09 -17.33 -1.14
N LEU A 151 14.14 -16.15 -0.53
CA LEU A 151 12.99 -15.57 0.19
C LEU A 151 11.81 -15.27 -0.75
N PHE A 152 12.09 -14.79 -1.96
CA PHE A 152 11.09 -14.53 -3.00
C PHE A 152 10.38 -15.82 -3.44
N LEU A 153 11.13 -16.90 -3.67
CA LEU A 153 10.57 -18.20 -4.05
C LEU A 153 9.68 -18.77 -2.93
N LEU A 154 10.14 -18.70 -1.68
CA LEU A 154 9.33 -19.11 -0.52
C LEU A 154 8.03 -18.28 -0.42
N SER A 155 8.13 -16.96 -0.57
CA SER A 155 6.98 -16.06 -0.55
C SER A 155 6.00 -16.34 -1.69
N PHE A 156 6.52 -16.64 -2.88
CA PHE A 156 5.72 -17.03 -4.05
C PHE A 156 4.96 -18.32 -3.79
N LEU A 157 5.60 -19.34 -3.23
CA LEU A 157 4.97 -20.61 -2.87
C LEU A 157 3.84 -20.41 -1.86
N VAL A 158 4.09 -19.67 -0.77
CA VAL A 158 3.07 -19.35 0.25
C VAL A 158 1.89 -18.62 -0.38
N GLY A 159 2.15 -17.60 -1.22
CA GLY A 159 1.11 -16.85 -1.91
C GLY A 159 0.32 -17.69 -2.92
N SER A 160 0.95 -18.67 -3.56
CA SER A 160 0.30 -19.59 -4.51
C SER A 160 -0.59 -20.61 -3.79
N ILE A 161 -0.14 -21.14 -2.65
CA ILE A 161 -0.92 -22.07 -1.81
C ILE A 161 -2.24 -21.43 -1.36
N LEU A 162 -2.21 -20.17 -0.87
CA LEU A 162 -3.41 -19.46 -0.45
C LEU A 162 -4.45 -19.33 -1.57
N GLN A 163 -3.99 -19.12 -2.81
CA GLN A 163 -4.88 -19.03 -3.97
C GLN A 163 -5.54 -20.37 -4.29
N LYS A 164 -4.78 -21.47 -4.26
CA LYS A 164 -5.31 -22.83 -4.49
C LYS A 164 -6.32 -23.24 -3.41
N LEU A 165 -6.12 -22.79 -2.17
CA LEU A 165 -7.02 -23.05 -1.05
C LEU A 165 -8.27 -22.14 -1.04
N GLY A 166 -8.39 -21.18 -1.97
CA GLY A 166 -9.50 -20.21 -1.98
C GLY A 166 -9.47 -19.23 -0.81
N ILE A 167 -8.34 -19.11 -0.10
CA ILE A 167 -8.19 -18.21 1.05
C ILE A 167 -7.77 -16.82 0.56
N LYS A 168 -8.41 -15.77 1.11
CA LYS A 168 -8.04 -14.39 0.79
C LYS A 168 -6.59 -14.13 1.18
N ARG A 169 -5.78 -13.59 0.24
CA ARG A 169 -4.37 -13.23 0.47
C ARG A 169 -4.17 -12.25 1.64
N THR A 170 -5.18 -11.44 1.97
CA THR A 170 -5.16 -10.55 3.15
C THR A 170 -4.99 -11.30 4.47
N ASN A 171 -5.46 -12.55 4.55
CA ASN A 171 -5.32 -13.37 5.75
C ASN A 171 -3.87 -13.79 6.01
N ALA A 172 -3.00 -13.75 4.97
CA ALA A 172 -1.57 -14.00 5.15
C ALA A 172 -0.91 -12.98 6.08
N MET A 173 -1.42 -11.73 6.11
CA MET A 173 -0.89 -10.70 7.00
C MET A 173 -1.11 -11.03 8.48
N SER A 174 -2.11 -11.85 8.83
CA SER A 174 -2.33 -12.28 10.21
C SER A 174 -1.13 -13.01 10.80
N CYS A 175 -0.34 -13.70 9.97
CA CYS A 175 0.90 -14.36 10.37
C CYS A 175 1.95 -13.39 10.93
N ILE A 176 1.92 -12.12 10.50
CA ILE A 176 2.80 -11.06 11.01
C ILE A 176 2.14 -10.33 12.19
N MET A 177 0.82 -10.10 12.11
CA MET A 177 0.09 -9.34 13.12
C MET A 177 0.08 -10.04 14.49
N ILE A 178 -0.15 -11.37 14.51
CA ILE A 178 -0.22 -12.14 15.77
C ILE A 178 1.10 -12.09 16.55
N PRO A 179 2.28 -12.39 15.96
CA PRO A 179 3.56 -12.27 16.66
C PRO A 179 3.83 -10.87 17.19
N ILE A 180 3.54 -9.82 16.41
CA ILE A 180 3.81 -8.44 16.86
C ILE A 180 2.93 -8.07 18.04
N ILE A 181 1.67 -8.50 18.05
CA ILE A 181 0.76 -8.29 19.18
C ILE A 181 1.31 -9.02 20.41
N LEU A 182 1.67 -10.29 20.29
CA LEU A 182 2.20 -11.09 21.41
C LEU A 182 3.49 -10.49 21.98
N MET A 183 4.41 -10.07 21.11
CA MET A 183 5.65 -9.38 21.48
C MET A 183 5.38 -8.05 22.18
N ARG A 184 4.39 -7.28 21.71
CA ARG A 184 4.03 -5.99 22.33
C ARG A 184 3.38 -6.16 23.70
N PHE A 185 2.67 -7.26 23.94
CA PHE A 185 2.09 -7.62 25.24
C PHE A 185 3.04 -8.46 26.12
N ASN A 186 4.29 -8.68 25.68
CA ASN A 186 5.30 -9.41 26.43
C ASN A 186 4.88 -10.87 26.77
N ILE A 187 4.08 -11.49 25.90
CA ILE A 187 3.62 -12.89 26.03
C ILE A 187 4.65 -13.85 25.42
N ILE A 188 5.36 -13.40 24.38
CA ILE A 188 6.51 -14.05 23.73
C ILE A 188 7.57 -12.97 23.56
#